data_AF-A0A0J6FP76-F1
#
_entry.id   AF-A0A0J6FP76-F1
#
_cell.length_a   1.000
_cell.length_b   1.000
_cell.length_c   1.000
_cell.angle_alpha   90.00
_cell.angle_beta   90.00
_cell.angle_gamma   90.00
#
_symmetry.space_group_name_H-M   'P 1'
#
loop_
_entity.id
_entity.type
_entity.pdbx_description
1 polymer ?
#
loop_
_entity_poly.entity_id
_entity_poly.type
_entity_poly.pdbx_seq_one_letter_code
_entity_poly.pdbx_strand_id
1 'polypeptide(L)'
;MANNNEKMSREEAGRKGGKKTAREHNKDFYEDIGQKGGEKTAKEHDKDFYQEIGEKGGNKTSEEHGKEFYEEIGEKGGKKTAREHDKEFYQEIGEKGGEQTSKNQDKEFYQEIGKKGGKKSGDDQN
;
A
#
# COMPACT_ATOMS: atom_id res chain seq x y z
N MET A 1 -49.19 35.28 10.69
CA MET A 1 -48.90 33.92 10.18
C MET A 1 -47.44 33.91 9.72
N ALA A 2 -46.57 33.18 10.40
CA ALA A 2 -45.15 33.12 10.05
C ALA A 2 -44.94 32.03 8.99
N ASN A 3 -44.58 32.44 7.77
CA ASN A 3 -44.11 31.52 6.74
C ASN A 3 -42.66 31.14 7.06
N ASN A 4 -42.48 30.09 7.86
CA ASN A 4 -41.17 29.44 8.01
C ASN A 4 -40.87 28.66 6.73
N ASN A 5 -40.35 29.35 5.73
CA ASN A 5 -39.76 28.72 4.56
C ASN A 5 -38.37 28.19 4.95
N GLU A 6 -38.34 27.06 5.67
CA GLU A 6 -37.11 26.34 5.99
C GLU A 6 -36.50 25.80 4.69
N LYS A 7 -35.70 26.64 4.03
CA LYS A 7 -34.86 26.22 2.91
C LYS A 7 -33.88 25.19 3.42
N MET A 8 -34.00 23.97 2.89
CA MET A 8 -33.06 22.88 3.13
C MET A 8 -31.62 23.33 2.85
N SER A 9 -30.69 22.97 3.74
CA SER A 9 -29.26 23.23 3.56
C SER A 9 -28.71 22.47 2.34
N ARG A 10 -27.65 22.99 1.71
CA ARG A 10 -26.96 22.32 0.60
C ARG A 10 -26.44 20.94 1.00
N GLU A 11 -25.93 20.81 2.22
CA GLU A 11 -25.44 19.55 2.76
C GLU A 11 -26.61 18.54 2.92
N GLU A 12 -27.74 19.01 3.44
CA GLU A 12 -28.92 18.17 3.62
C GLU A 12 -29.51 17.73 2.28
N ALA A 13 -29.54 18.63 1.30
CA ALA A 13 -29.94 18.33 -0.08
C ALA A 13 -29.00 17.31 -0.73
N GLY A 14 -27.68 17.47 -0.58
CA GLY A 14 -26.68 16.53 -1.07
C GLY A 14 -26.83 15.14 -0.44
N ARG A 15 -27.03 15.08 0.89
CA ARG A 15 -27.29 13.83 1.61
C ARG A 15 -28.57 13.15 1.16
N LYS A 16 -29.67 13.90 0.97
CA LYS A 16 -30.95 13.34 0.48
C LYS A 16 -30.82 12.84 -0.96
N GLY A 17 -30.12 13.58 -1.82
CA GLY A 17 -29.81 13.16 -3.19
C GLY A 17 -29.01 11.85 -3.22
N GLY A 18 -27.91 11.78 -2.48
CA GLY A 18 -27.08 10.58 -2.39
C GLY A 18 -27.85 9.36 -1.86
N LYS A 19 -28.69 9.54 -0.84
CA LYS A 19 -29.55 8.46 -0.32
C LYS A 19 -30.60 7.99 -1.33
N LYS A 20 -31.12 8.89 -2.17
CA LYS A 20 -32.05 8.52 -3.24
C LYS A 20 -31.32 7.70 -4.30
N THR A 21 -30.20 8.20 -4.81
CA THR A 21 -29.36 7.50 -5.79
C THR A 21 -28.93 6.11 -5.30
N ALA A 22 -28.51 5.98 -4.04
CA ALA A 22 -28.11 4.70 -3.46
C ALA A 22 -29.25 3.67 -3.34
N ARG A 23 -30.51 4.11 -3.36
CA ARG A 23 -31.68 3.22 -3.37
C ARG A 23 -32.11 2.83 -4.78
N GLU A 24 -31.86 3.70 -5.75
CA GLU A 24 -32.31 3.53 -7.14
C GLU A 24 -31.31 2.73 -7.99
N HIS A 25 -30.04 2.69 -7.59
CA HIS A 25 -28.97 2.10 -8.38
C HIS A 25 -28.29 0.90 -7.71
N ASN A 26 -27.85 -0.05 -8.53
CA ASN A 26 -27.15 -1.27 -8.11
C ASN A 26 -25.63 -1.11 -8.21
N LYS A 27 -24.89 -2.17 -7.85
CA LYS A 27 -23.42 -2.22 -7.91
C LYS A 27 -22.88 -1.85 -9.29
N ASP A 28 -23.46 -2.40 -10.36
CA ASP A 28 -22.99 -2.21 -11.73
C ASP A 28 -23.04 -0.73 -12.15
N PHE A 29 -24.07 0.01 -11.72
CA PHE A 29 -24.14 1.45 -11.95
C PHE A 29 -22.94 2.20 -11.34
N TYR A 30 -22.56 1.86 -10.10
CA TYR A 30 -21.43 2.49 -9.41
C TYR A 30 -20.09 2.10 -10.03
N GLU A 31 -19.96 0.87 -10.51
CA GLU A 31 -18.79 0.41 -11.25
C GLU A 31 -18.65 1.17 -12.58
N ASP A 32 -19.73 1.30 -13.36
CA ASP A 32 -19.72 2.01 -14.64
C ASP A 32 -19.36 3.50 -14.48
N ILE A 33 -19.97 4.22 -13.52
CA ILE A 33 -19.61 5.63 -13.30
C ILE A 33 -18.19 5.78 -12.73
N GLY A 34 -17.74 4.82 -11.92
CA GLY A 34 -16.37 4.79 -11.40
C GLY A 34 -15.35 4.58 -12.52
N GLN A 35 -15.62 3.64 -13.42
CA GLN A 35 -14.79 3.38 -14.60
C GLN A 35 -14.74 4.60 -15.52
N LYS A 36 -15.88 5.21 -15.85
CA LYS A 36 -15.94 6.42 -16.68
C LYS A 36 -15.16 7.58 -16.07
N GLY A 37 -15.25 7.75 -14.75
CA GLY A 37 -14.46 8.75 -14.03
C GLY A 37 -12.95 8.45 -14.13
N GLY A 38 -12.56 7.20 -13.87
CA GLY A 38 -11.17 6.76 -13.95
C GLY A 38 -10.57 6.90 -15.36
N GLU A 39 -11.31 6.49 -16.40
CA GLU A 39 -10.89 6.62 -17.80
C GLU A 39 -10.71 8.09 -18.22
N LYS A 40 -11.58 8.97 -17.75
CA LYS A 40 -11.45 10.41 -18.02
C LYS A 40 -10.17 10.96 -17.37
N THR A 41 -9.96 10.68 -16.09
CA THR A 41 -8.75 11.10 -15.36
C THR A 41 -7.48 10.55 -16.04
N ALA A 42 -7.47 9.28 -16.44
CA ALA A 42 -6.33 8.65 -17.09
C ALA A 42 -6.03 9.22 -18.50
N LYS A 43 -7.02 9.82 -19.17
CA LYS A 43 -6.82 10.53 -20.45
C LYS A 43 -6.30 11.95 -20.25
N GLU A 44 -6.69 12.60 -19.15
CA GLU A 44 -6.34 13.99 -18.85
C GLU A 44 -4.97 14.12 -18.18
N HIS A 45 -4.51 13.06 -17.49
CA HIS A 45 -3.29 13.08 -16.69
C HIS A 45 -2.23 12.10 -17.19
N ASP A 46 -0.98 12.51 -17.10
CA ASP A 46 0.18 11.72 -17.46
C ASP A 46 0.81 11.03 -16.24
N LYS A 47 1.94 10.36 -16.47
CA LYS A 47 2.68 9.65 -15.43
C LYS A 47 3.12 10.56 -14.29
N ASP A 48 3.50 11.80 -14.59
CA ASP A 48 4.06 12.74 -13.61
C ASP A 48 2.98 13.15 -12.60
N PHE A 49 1.74 13.34 -13.05
CA PHE A 49 0.60 13.55 -12.15
C PHE A 49 0.44 12.42 -11.13
N TYR A 50 0.49 11.16 -11.57
CA TYR A 50 0.34 10.01 -10.67
C TYR A 50 1.53 9.85 -9.72
N GLN A 51 2.74 10.21 -10.16
CA GLN A 51 3.91 10.24 -9.29
C GLN A 51 3.76 11.32 -8.21
N GLU A 52 3.34 12.53 -8.57
CA GLU A 52 3.16 13.64 -7.64
C GLU A 52 2.11 13.31 -6.56
N ILE A 53 0.95 12.76 -6.94
CA ILE A 53 -0.07 12.39 -5.94
C ILE A 53 0.37 11.22 -5.06
N GLY A 54 1.14 10.28 -5.61
CA GLY A 54 1.74 9.17 -4.87
C GLY A 54 2.75 9.65 -3.85
N GLU A 55 3.63 10.58 -4.26
CA GLU A 55 4.62 11.21 -3.38
C GLU A 55 3.94 12.00 -2.27
N LYS A 56 2.93 12.83 -2.59
CA LYS A 56 2.17 13.57 -1.58
C LYS A 56 1.50 12.63 -0.57
N GLY A 57 0.90 11.54 -1.04
CA GLY A 57 0.31 10.52 -0.17
C GLY A 57 1.35 9.88 0.75
N GLY A 58 2.49 9.45 0.19
CA GLY A 58 3.59 8.85 0.94
C GLY A 58 4.19 9.79 1.98
N ASN A 59 4.46 11.04 1.61
CA ASN A 59 4.98 12.06 2.53
C ASN A 59 4.00 12.32 3.67
N LYS A 60 2.70 12.45 3.36
CA LYS A 60 1.67 12.65 4.38
C LYS A 60 1.62 11.49 5.37
N THR A 61 1.65 10.25 4.88
CA THR A 61 1.73 9.06 5.74
C THR A 61 3.00 9.06 6.57
N SER A 62 4.16 9.41 6.00
CA SER A 62 5.43 9.45 6.72
C SER A 62 5.50 10.55 7.78
N GLU A 63 4.82 11.68 7.58
CA GLU A 63 4.72 12.75 8.57
C GLU A 63 3.80 12.38 9.74
N GLU A 64 2.69 11.70 9.44
CA GLU A 64 1.69 11.34 10.45
C GLU A 64 2.06 10.09 11.26
N HIS A 65 2.88 9.21 10.71
CA HIS A 65 3.19 7.92 11.32
C HIS A 65 4.66 7.78 11.72
N GLY A 66 4.87 7.42 12.99
CA GLY A 66 6.18 7.08 13.54
C GLY A 66 6.61 5.64 13.24
N LYS A 67 7.79 5.28 13.76
CA LYS A 67 8.41 3.96 13.57
C LYS A 67 7.51 2.77 13.93
N GLU A 68 6.74 2.87 15.02
CA GLU A 68 5.86 1.81 15.52
C GLU A 68 4.79 1.39 14.50
N PHE A 69 4.25 2.35 13.73
CA PHE A 69 3.30 2.07 12.66
C PHE A 69 3.91 1.17 11.58
N TYR A 70 5.13 1.47 11.16
CA TYR A 70 5.84 0.69 10.14
C TYR A 70 6.24 -0.70 10.64
N GLU A 71 6.61 -0.82 11.92
CA GLU A 71 6.84 -2.11 12.57
C GLU A 71 5.57 -2.96 12.61
N GLU A 72 4.43 -2.37 12.99
CA GLU A 72 3.15 -3.07 13.07
C GLU A 72 2.68 -3.58 11.70
N ILE A 73 2.73 -2.74 10.65
CA ILE A 73 2.32 -3.17 9.30
C ILE A 73 3.29 -4.21 8.73
N GLY A 74 4.59 -4.10 9.05
CA GLY A 74 5.60 -5.08 8.67
C GLY A 74 5.36 -6.43 9.35
N GLU A 75 5.07 -6.44 10.65
CA GLU A 75 4.73 -7.64 11.41
C GLU A 75 3.45 -8.30 10.88
N LYS A 76 2.41 -7.51 10.61
CA LYS A 76 1.16 -8.00 10.02
C LYS A 76 1.39 -8.65 8.65
N GLY A 77 2.17 -8.00 7.80
CA GLY A 77 2.56 -8.54 6.50
C GLY A 77 3.32 -9.86 6.64
N GLY A 78 4.35 -9.88 7.47
CA GLY A 78 5.16 -11.07 7.73
C GLY A 78 4.34 -12.25 8.29
N LYS A 79 3.44 -12.00 9.25
CA LYS A 79 2.53 -13.01 9.80
C LYS A 79 1.58 -13.56 8.75
N LYS A 80 1.06 -12.71 7.86
CA LYS A 80 0.19 -13.16 6.77
C LYS A 80 0.97 -14.08 5.82
N THR A 81 2.13 -13.65 5.35
CA THR A 81 3.01 -14.45 4.48
C THR A 81 3.36 -15.79 5.13
N ALA A 82 3.72 -15.81 6.41
CA ALA A 82 4.07 -17.04 7.13
C ALA A 82 2.90 -18.02 7.32
N ARG A 83 1.65 -17.53 7.25
CA ARG A 83 0.45 -18.39 7.30
C ARG A 83 0.06 -18.93 5.93
N GLU A 84 0.28 -18.14 4.88
CA GLU A 84 -0.12 -18.48 3.51
C GLU A 84 0.90 -19.35 2.80
N HIS A 85 2.16 -19.34 3.25
CA HIS A 85 3.26 -20.02 2.57
C HIS A 85 3.95 -21.07 3.44
N ASP A 86 4.45 -22.10 2.76
CA ASP A 86 5.14 -23.23 3.37
C ASP A 86 6.66 -23.13 3.20
N LYS A 87 7.36 -24.18 3.62
CA LYS A 87 8.81 -24.25 3.53
C LYS A 87 9.33 -24.17 2.09
N GLU A 88 8.60 -24.73 1.13
CA GLU A 88 9.03 -24.76 -0.28
C GLU A 88 9.04 -23.34 -0.86
N PHE A 89 8.03 -22.52 -0.55
CA PHE A 89 8.02 -21.11 -0.91
C PHE A 89 9.27 -20.36 -0.40
N TYR A 90 9.62 -20.54 0.88
CA TYR A 90 10.80 -19.88 1.46
C TYR A 90 12.12 -20.38 0.86
N GLN A 91 12.19 -21.66 0.48
CA GLN A 91 13.35 -22.22 -0.22
C GLN A 91 13.48 -21.62 -1.61
N GLU A 92 12.39 -21.54 -2.36
CA GLU A 92 12.37 -21.01 -3.73
C GLU A 92 12.79 -19.54 -3.77
N ILE A 93 12.25 -18.69 -2.88
CA ILE A 93 12.66 -17.27 -2.83
C ILE A 93 14.12 -17.11 -2.35
N GLY A 94 14.58 -17.99 -1.47
CA GLY A 94 15.97 -18.03 -1.02
C GLY A 94 16.94 -18.42 -2.14
N GLU A 95 16.60 -19.43 -2.93
CA GLU A 95 17.35 -19.87 -4.09
C GLU A 95 17.41 -18.77 -5.16
N LYS A 96 16.26 -18.17 -5.51
CA LYS A 96 16.20 -17.04 -6.44
C LYS A 96 17.05 -15.86 -5.98
N GLY A 97 17.02 -15.53 -4.69
CA GLY A 97 17.88 -14.50 -4.10
C GLY A 97 19.36 -14.84 -4.23
N GLY A 98 19.73 -16.06 -3.86
CA GLY A 98 21.11 -16.56 -3.95
C GLY A 98 21.65 -16.58 -5.38
N GLU A 99 20.84 -16.99 -6.35
CA GLU A 99 21.19 -17.02 -7.77
C GLU A 99 21.38 -15.60 -8.35
N GLN A 100 20.54 -14.63 -7.95
CA GLN A 100 20.72 -13.24 -8.34
C GLN A 100 21.98 -12.63 -7.73
N THR A 101 22.27 -12.94 -6.47
CA THR A 101 23.50 -12.52 -5.82
C THR A 101 24.73 -13.13 -6.51
N SER A 102 24.72 -14.44 -6.82
CA SER A 102 25.88 -15.11 -7.41
C SER A 102 26.18 -14.66 -8.84
N LYS A 103 25.17 -14.25 -9.60
CA LYS A 103 25.35 -13.66 -10.93
C LYS A 103 26.04 -12.29 -10.90
N ASN A 104 25.87 -11.53 -9.81
CA ASN A 104 26.24 -10.12 -9.73
C ASN A 104 27.40 -9.83 -8.77
N GLN A 105 27.87 -10.84 -8.04
CA GLN A 105 28.84 -10.65 -6.96
C GLN A 105 30.05 -11.56 -7.11
N ASP A 106 31.20 -11.06 -6.66
CA ASP A 106 32.47 -11.74 -6.75
C ASP A 106 32.87 -12.45 -5.46
N LYS A 107 34.05 -13.07 -5.48
CA LYS A 107 34.57 -13.83 -4.32
C LYS A 107 34.79 -12.93 -3.09
N GLU A 108 35.07 -11.64 -3.27
CA GLU A 108 35.29 -10.71 -2.16
C GLU A 108 33.99 -10.40 -1.42
N PHE A 109 32.89 -10.21 -2.18
CA PHE A 109 31.55 -10.06 -1.60
C PHE A 109 31.18 -11.24 -0.68
N TYR A 110 31.41 -12.49 -1.12
CA TYR A 110 31.11 -13.68 -0.32
C TYR A 110 31.99 -13.79 0.93
N GLN A 111 33.25 -13.37 0.86
CA GLN A 111 34.14 -13.30 2.03
C GLN A 111 33.69 -12.24 3.03
N GLU A 112 33.21 -11.09 2.56
CA GLU A 112 32.74 -10.01 3.42
C GLU A 112 31.47 -10.41 4.18
N ILE A 113 30.47 -10.96 3.49
CA ILE A 113 29.23 -11.42 4.15
C ILE A 113 29.50 -12.59 5.10
N GLY A 114 30.43 -13.49 4.75
CA GLY A 114 30.87 -14.59 5.62
C GLY A 114 31.51 -14.08 6.91
N LYS A 115 32.36 -13.03 6.83
CA LYS A 115 32.93 -12.35 8.01
C LYS A 115 31.86 -11.64 8.84
N LYS A 116 30.90 -10.96 8.21
CA LYS A 116 29.79 -10.28 8.91
C LYS A 116 28.84 -11.27 9.60
N GLY A 117 28.54 -12.40 8.97
CA GLY A 117 27.72 -13.47 9.54
C GLY A 117 28.43 -14.22 10.67
N GLY A 118 29.73 -14.50 10.52
CA GLY A 118 30.53 -15.18 11.54
C GLY A 118 30.81 -14.34 12.79
N LYS A 119 30.94 -13.01 12.67
CA LYS A 119 31.12 -12.14 13.84
C LYS A 119 29.95 -12.20 14.84
N LYS A 120 28.71 -12.39 14.37
CA LYS A 120 27.53 -12.53 15.25
C LYS A 120 27.51 -13.78 16.12
N SER A 121 28.38 -14.76 15.86
CA SER A 121 28.46 -16.02 16.62
C SER A 121 29.71 -16.12 17.50
N GLY A 122 30.59 -15.11 17.49
CA GLY A 122 31.85 -15.10 18.24
C GLY A 122 31.88 -14.23 19.49
N ASP A 123 30.92 -13.31 19.66
CA ASP A 123 30.93 -12.33 20.76
C ASP A 123 30.13 -12.78 22.02
N ASP A 124 29.52 -13.97 22.02
CA ASP A 124 28.86 -14.60 23.19
C ASP A 124 29.83 -15.55 23.96
N GLN A 125 31.10 -15.16 24.08
CA GLN A 125 32.05 -15.79 25.00
C GLN A 125 32.87 -14.72 25.73
N ASN A 126 32.27 -14.08 26.74
CA ASN A 126 32.96 -13.73 27.99
C ASN A 126 31.97 -13.47 29.13
#